data_AF-A0A1F2Y2T2-F1
#
_entry.id   AF-A0A1F2Y2T2-F1
#
_cell.length_a   1.000
_cell.length_b   1.000
_cell.length_c   1.000
_cell.angle_alpha   90.00
_cell.angle_beta   90.00
_cell.angle_gamma   90.00
#
_symmetry.space_group_name_H-M   'P 1'
#
loop_
_entity.id
_entity.type
_entity.pdbx_description
1 polymer ?
#
loop_
_entity_poly.entity_id
_entity_poly.type
_entity_poly.pdbx_seq_one_letter_code
_entity_poly.pdbx_strand_id
1 'polypeptide(L)'
;MWTMPIKGTRPAGEAAELRESEKDAAEHVMIVDLERNDLSRVCEPGSVRWPELMVTRRLAGVEHMVSTVEGTVREGVTFAEILEATFPGGSVTGAPKIAAVDLIAELEPVGRGASMGALGRVYGNGDLDLALTIRTFAVAEGRIHLWVGGGIVWDSEPAAEVAESWLKARPLLEAIGSPLPTELAAGSRR
;
A
#
# COMPACT_ATOMS: atom_id res chain seq x y z
N MET A 1 9.27 0.15 17.06
CA MET A 1 8.46 0.58 15.91
C MET A 1 8.35 -0.57 14.93
N TRP A 2 7.22 -0.71 14.23
CA TRP A 2 7.02 -1.76 13.23
C TRP A 2 6.15 -1.25 12.08
N THR A 3 6.24 -1.94 10.96
CA THR A 3 5.40 -1.79 9.76
C THR A 3 5.05 -3.18 9.23
N MET A 4 3.96 -3.24 8.47
CA MET A 4 3.40 -4.48 7.95
C MET A 4 3.19 -4.33 6.44
N PRO A 5 4.24 -4.55 5.63
CA PRO A 5 4.10 -4.51 4.19
C PRO A 5 3.16 -5.60 3.71
N ILE A 6 2.28 -5.22 2.78
CA ILE A 6 1.30 -6.10 2.15
C ILE A 6 1.42 -5.99 0.64
N LYS A 7 1.64 -7.12 -0.02
CA LYS A 7 1.59 -7.31 -1.47
C LYS A 7 0.97 -8.66 -1.78
N GLY A 8 0.28 -8.76 -2.91
CA GLY A 8 -0.51 -9.92 -3.26
C GLY A 8 -1.79 -10.06 -2.41
N THR A 9 -2.91 -10.25 -3.11
CA THR A 9 -4.23 -10.42 -2.50
C THR A 9 -4.97 -11.50 -3.27
N ARG A 10 -5.64 -12.40 -2.56
CA ARG A 10 -6.54 -13.39 -3.15
C ARG A 10 -7.86 -13.46 -2.36
N PRO A 11 -8.96 -13.91 -2.99
CA PRO A 11 -10.16 -14.35 -2.28
C PRO A 11 -9.85 -15.31 -1.13
N ALA A 12 -10.75 -15.37 -0.14
CA ALA A 12 -10.56 -16.29 0.98
C ALA A 12 -10.62 -17.76 0.54
N GLY A 13 -9.60 -18.54 0.89
CA GLY A 13 -9.48 -19.95 0.52
C GLY A 13 -8.49 -20.22 -0.61
N GLU A 14 -7.91 -19.18 -1.19
CA GLU A 14 -6.95 -19.23 -2.31
C GLU A 14 -5.51 -18.91 -1.86
N ALA A 15 -5.21 -19.00 -0.55
CA ALA A 15 -3.87 -18.80 0.01
C ALA A 15 -2.74 -19.58 -0.69
N ALA A 16 -3.04 -20.77 -1.24
CA ALA A 16 -2.04 -21.59 -1.92
C ALA A 16 -1.49 -20.87 -3.17
N GLU A 17 -2.38 -20.30 -3.99
CA GLU A 17 -2.00 -19.55 -5.20
C GLU A 17 -1.13 -18.35 -4.88
N LEU A 18 -1.40 -17.70 -3.74
CA LEU A 18 -0.61 -16.55 -3.28
C LEU A 18 0.82 -16.95 -2.86
N ARG A 19 1.00 -18.15 -2.29
CA ARG A 19 2.32 -18.66 -1.90
C ARG A 19 3.15 -19.12 -3.10
N GLU A 20 2.48 -19.57 -4.15
CA GLU A 20 3.11 -20.06 -5.38
C GLU A 20 3.40 -18.94 -6.40
N SER A 21 2.90 -17.72 -6.15
CA SER A 21 3.08 -16.58 -7.04
C SER A 21 4.47 -15.95 -6.90
N GLU A 22 5.36 -16.28 -7.84
CA GLU A 22 6.70 -15.67 -7.93
C GLU A 22 6.64 -14.15 -8.14
N LYS A 23 5.66 -13.66 -8.93
CA LYS A 23 5.43 -12.22 -9.13
C LYS A 23 5.10 -11.52 -7.82
N ASP A 24 4.09 -12.03 -7.08
CA ASP A 24 3.67 -11.42 -5.82
C ASP A 24 4.80 -11.46 -4.79
N ALA A 25 5.57 -12.55 -4.73
CA ALA A 25 6.73 -12.67 -3.85
C ALA A 25 7.85 -11.66 -4.19
N ALA A 26 8.16 -11.48 -5.47
CA ALA A 26 9.18 -10.52 -5.92
C ALA A 26 8.78 -9.07 -5.58
N GLU A 27 7.53 -8.69 -5.86
CA GLU A 27 7.01 -7.39 -5.46
C GLU A 27 7.01 -7.20 -3.93
N HIS A 28 6.66 -8.25 -3.19
CA HIS A 28 6.60 -8.21 -1.74
C HIS A 28 7.97 -7.96 -1.11
N VAL A 29 8.99 -8.72 -1.52
CA VAL A 29 10.36 -8.57 -1.00
C VAL A 29 10.91 -7.18 -1.30
N MET A 30 10.62 -6.63 -2.49
CA MET A 30 11.03 -5.27 -2.83
C MET A 30 10.47 -4.21 -1.87
N ILE A 31 9.20 -4.35 -1.45
CA ILE A 31 8.60 -3.44 -0.47
C ILE A 31 9.13 -3.71 0.94
N VAL A 32 9.36 -4.96 1.33
CA VAL A 32 10.01 -5.30 2.61
C VAL A 32 11.37 -4.63 2.70
N ASP A 33 12.19 -4.68 1.65
CA ASP A 33 13.51 -4.06 1.65
C ASP A 33 13.45 -2.53 1.68
N LEU A 34 12.50 -1.92 0.96
CA LEU A 34 12.25 -0.49 1.05
C LEU A 34 11.86 -0.08 2.48
N GLU A 35 10.96 -0.81 3.13
CA GLU A 35 10.50 -0.50 4.49
C GLU A 35 11.58 -0.79 5.55
N ARG A 36 12.44 -1.79 5.33
CA ARG A 36 13.67 -2.00 6.13
C ARG A 36 14.58 -0.78 6.03
N ASN A 37 14.78 -0.25 4.83
CA ASN A 37 15.58 0.95 4.62
C ASN A 37 14.94 2.17 5.31
N ASP A 38 13.63 2.35 5.20
CA ASP A 38 12.92 3.44 5.88
C ASP A 38 13.12 3.39 7.40
N LEU A 39 12.87 2.23 8.03
CA LEU A 39 13.05 2.05 9.47
C LEU A 39 14.52 2.26 9.90
N SER A 40 15.49 1.86 9.07
CA SER A 40 16.92 2.04 9.38
C SER A 40 17.33 3.51 9.57
N ARG A 41 16.59 4.45 8.94
CA ARG A 41 16.85 5.88 9.08
C ARG A 41 16.59 6.40 10.49
N VAL A 42 15.72 5.75 11.26
CA VAL A 42 15.29 6.19 12.61
C VAL A 42 15.52 5.17 13.72
N CYS A 43 15.81 3.92 13.37
CA CYS A 43 16.09 2.85 14.32
C CYS A 43 17.59 2.72 14.67
N GLU A 44 17.88 2.06 15.79
CA GLU A 44 19.24 1.72 16.21
C GLU A 44 19.91 0.82 15.17
N PRO A 45 21.19 1.05 14.81
CA PRO A 45 21.91 0.18 13.90
C PRO A 45 21.87 -1.30 14.36
N GLY A 46 21.50 -2.19 13.45
CA GLY A 46 21.38 -3.63 13.73
C GLY A 46 20.09 -4.06 14.44
N SER A 47 19.21 -3.13 14.83
CA SER A 47 17.92 -3.48 15.46
C SER A 47 16.82 -3.86 14.46
N VAL A 48 16.92 -3.39 13.20
CA VAL A 48 15.91 -3.64 12.17
C VAL A 48 15.93 -5.09 11.73
N ARG A 49 14.81 -5.78 11.92
CA ARG A 49 14.61 -7.21 11.61
C ARG A 49 13.22 -7.46 11.02
N TRP A 50 13.04 -8.64 10.44
CA TRP A 50 11.78 -9.08 9.81
C TRP A 50 11.36 -10.44 10.40
N PRO A 51 10.72 -10.46 11.58
CA PRO A 51 10.42 -11.71 12.28
C PRO A 51 9.44 -12.61 11.51
N GLU A 52 8.64 -12.04 10.62
CA GLU A 52 7.73 -12.76 9.73
C GLU A 52 7.94 -12.27 8.30
N LEU A 53 8.16 -13.21 7.37
CA LEU A 53 8.40 -12.91 5.95
C LEU A 53 7.43 -13.72 5.09
N MET A 54 6.65 -13.00 4.26
CA MET A 54 5.72 -13.56 3.27
C MET A 54 4.73 -14.57 3.87
N VAL A 55 4.25 -14.32 5.09
CA VAL A 55 3.22 -15.14 5.73
C VAL A 55 1.85 -14.80 5.18
N THR A 56 1.04 -15.81 4.91
CA THR A 56 -0.34 -15.57 4.49
C THR A 56 -1.21 -15.22 5.69
N ARG A 57 -1.94 -14.10 5.64
CA ARG A 57 -2.90 -13.68 6.66
C ARG A 57 -4.24 -13.34 6.06
N ARG A 58 -5.32 -13.72 6.75
CA ARG A 58 -6.67 -13.30 6.41
C ARG A 58 -6.98 -11.96 7.07
N LEU A 59 -7.12 -10.90 6.28
CA LEU A 59 -7.49 -9.56 6.77
C LEU A 59 -8.63 -9.01 5.93
N ALA A 60 -9.59 -8.33 6.56
CA ALA A 60 -10.74 -7.71 5.88
C ALA A 60 -11.50 -8.64 4.90
N GLY A 61 -11.57 -9.93 5.21
CA GLY A 61 -12.33 -10.92 4.42
C GLY A 61 -11.58 -11.53 3.24
N VAL A 62 -10.33 -11.13 2.96
CA VAL A 62 -9.46 -11.66 1.90
C VAL A 62 -8.16 -12.20 2.48
N GLU A 63 -7.36 -12.89 1.66
CA GLU A 63 -6.04 -13.40 2.03
C GLU A 63 -4.93 -12.54 1.41
N HIS A 64 -3.93 -12.23 2.23
CA HIS A 64 -2.81 -11.36 1.90
C HIS A 64 -1.49 -12.03 2.21
N MET A 65 -0.46 -11.73 1.42
CA MET A 65 0.92 -12.01 1.78
C MET A 65 1.44 -10.81 2.55
N VAL A 66 1.88 -11.09 3.77
CA VAL A 66 2.19 -10.09 4.79
C VAL A 66 3.57 -10.40 5.35
N SER A 67 4.36 -9.37 5.58
CA SER A 67 5.56 -9.46 6.42
C SER A 67 5.44 -8.49 7.58
N THR A 68 6.29 -8.69 8.57
CA THR A 68 6.48 -7.75 9.67
C THR A 68 7.90 -7.23 9.59
N VAL A 69 8.11 -5.92 9.56
CA VAL A 69 9.43 -5.30 9.70
C VAL A 69 9.41 -4.43 10.95
N GLU A 70 10.36 -4.64 11.84
CA GLU A 70 10.39 -3.94 13.13
C GLU A 70 11.81 -3.54 13.52
N GLY A 71 11.93 -2.51 14.37
CA GLY A 71 13.19 -2.03 14.92
C GLY A 71 13.01 -1.19 16.18
N THR A 72 14.11 -0.99 16.91
CA THR A 72 14.16 -0.14 18.10
C THR A 72 14.42 1.29 17.65
N VAL A 73 13.49 2.21 17.93
CA VAL A 73 13.68 3.64 17.60
C VAL A 73 14.82 4.20 18.44
N ARG A 74 15.73 4.97 17.82
CA ARG A 74 16.82 5.62 18.56
C ARG A 74 16.28 6.64 19.56
N GLU A 75 17.02 6.82 20.64
CA GLU A 75 16.73 7.88 21.60
C GLU A 75 16.72 9.26 20.93
N GLY A 76 15.75 10.11 21.31
CA GLY A 76 15.63 11.48 20.83
C GLY A 76 14.99 11.66 19.45
N VAL A 77 14.64 10.58 18.74
CA VAL A 77 13.93 10.68 17.45
C VAL A 77 12.55 11.28 17.65
N THR A 78 12.25 12.31 16.87
CA THR A 78 10.98 13.03 16.87
C THR A 78 9.94 12.35 15.99
N PHE A 79 8.67 12.68 16.23
CA PHE A 79 7.56 12.25 15.37
C PHE A 79 7.73 12.70 13.91
N ALA A 80 8.26 13.92 13.69
CA ALA A 80 8.51 14.43 12.34
C ALA A 80 9.55 13.59 11.60
N GLU A 81 10.64 13.18 12.27
CA GLU A 81 11.66 12.30 11.69
C GLU A 81 11.11 10.90 11.37
N ILE A 82 10.21 10.36 12.21
CA ILE A 82 9.52 9.09 11.92
C ILE A 82 8.69 9.20 10.63
N LEU A 83 7.92 10.28 10.49
CA LEU A 83 7.11 10.52 9.30
C LEU A 83 7.99 10.73 8.06
N GLU A 84 9.03 11.56 8.14
CA GLU A 84 9.96 11.78 7.01
C GLU A 84 10.70 10.51 6.59
N ALA A 85 10.96 9.61 7.55
CA ALA A 85 11.59 8.33 7.27
C ALA A 85 10.67 7.36 6.51
N THR A 86 9.39 7.31 6.90
CA THR A 86 8.48 6.21 6.49
C THR A 86 7.40 6.63 5.51
N PHE A 87 7.05 7.91 5.45
CA PHE A 87 5.93 8.40 4.65
C PHE A 87 6.40 8.98 3.31
N PRO A 88 5.64 8.78 2.20
CA PRO A 88 4.48 7.89 2.08
C PRO A 88 4.88 6.41 2.08
N GLY A 89 3.91 5.53 2.43
CA GLY A 89 4.16 4.10 2.58
C GLY A 89 4.63 3.41 1.30
N GLY A 90 5.46 2.37 1.43
CA GLY A 90 6.06 1.67 0.30
C GLY A 90 5.03 1.05 -0.66
N SER A 91 3.98 0.43 -0.12
CA SER A 91 2.94 -0.24 -0.93
C SER A 91 2.13 0.69 -1.84
N VAL A 92 2.14 2.01 -1.61
CA VAL A 92 1.38 3.01 -2.38
C VAL A 92 2.26 3.96 -3.19
N THR A 93 3.58 3.76 -3.14
CA THR A 93 4.57 4.52 -3.91
C THR A 93 5.24 3.61 -4.93
N GLY A 94 6.34 2.99 -4.55
CA GLY A 94 7.19 2.14 -5.39
C GLY A 94 8.62 2.15 -4.87
N ALA A 95 9.50 1.37 -5.50
CA ALA A 95 10.92 1.33 -5.16
C ALA A 95 11.75 1.59 -6.43
N PRO A 96 12.74 2.51 -6.40
CA PRO A 96 13.12 3.41 -5.30
C PRO A 96 12.07 4.48 -4.97
N LYS A 97 11.81 4.73 -3.67
CA LYS A 97 10.68 5.57 -3.20
C LYS A 97 10.65 6.97 -3.82
N ILE A 98 11.75 7.71 -3.74
CA ILE A 98 11.80 9.11 -4.19
C ILE A 98 11.51 9.20 -5.69
N ALA A 99 12.20 8.38 -6.50
CA ALA A 99 11.98 8.34 -7.93
C ALA A 99 10.55 7.92 -8.30
N ALA A 100 9.97 6.95 -7.59
CA ALA A 100 8.58 6.54 -7.79
C ALA A 100 7.60 7.68 -7.48
N VAL A 101 7.81 8.42 -6.39
CA VAL A 101 6.99 9.58 -6.02
C VAL A 101 7.11 10.70 -7.05
N ASP A 102 8.32 10.98 -7.57
CA ASP A 102 8.53 12.00 -8.60
C ASP A 102 7.80 11.63 -9.90
N LEU A 103 7.89 10.37 -10.34
CA LEU A 103 7.16 9.88 -11.51
C LEU A 103 5.64 9.92 -11.30
N ILE A 104 5.15 9.54 -10.12
CA ILE A 104 3.74 9.65 -9.77
C ILE A 104 3.27 11.10 -9.88
N ALA A 105 4.05 12.06 -9.36
CA ALA A 105 3.73 13.48 -9.42
C ALA A 105 3.75 14.04 -10.85
N GLU A 106 4.60 13.49 -11.74
CA GLU A 106 4.64 13.84 -13.16
C GLU A 106 3.45 13.28 -13.93
N LEU A 107 3.07 12.03 -13.65
CA LEU A 107 2.10 11.27 -14.44
C LEU A 107 0.65 11.47 -13.98
N GLU A 108 0.42 11.65 -12.68
CA GLU A 108 -0.94 11.83 -12.16
C GLU A 108 -1.47 13.24 -12.45
N PRO A 109 -2.68 13.38 -13.00
CA PRO A 109 -3.22 14.69 -13.39
C PRO A 109 -3.63 15.55 -12.20
N VAL A 110 -3.68 14.98 -10.98
CA VAL A 110 -4.11 15.62 -9.75
C VAL A 110 -3.33 15.05 -8.56
N GLY A 111 -3.15 15.84 -7.51
CA GLY A 111 -2.62 15.32 -6.25
C GLY A 111 -3.56 14.31 -5.59
N ARG A 112 -2.99 13.39 -4.80
CA ARG A 112 -3.74 12.30 -4.13
C ARG A 112 -4.53 12.74 -2.89
N GLY A 113 -4.31 13.96 -2.40
CA GLY A 113 -5.02 14.52 -1.25
C GLY A 113 -4.96 13.61 -0.03
N ALA A 114 -6.12 13.19 0.48
CA ALA A 114 -6.21 12.30 1.62
C ALA A 114 -5.98 10.81 1.27
N SER A 115 -5.90 10.44 -0.01
CA SER A 115 -5.67 9.05 -0.43
C SER A 115 -4.19 8.70 -0.50
N MET A 116 -3.86 7.41 -0.33
CA MET A 116 -2.48 6.90 -0.32
C MET A 116 -1.59 7.61 0.72
N GLY A 117 -2.23 8.22 1.71
CA GLY A 117 -1.60 8.85 2.85
C GLY A 117 -1.73 7.97 4.09
N ALA A 118 -1.98 8.58 5.25
CA ALA A 118 -2.14 7.86 6.49
C ALA A 118 -3.26 8.46 7.35
N LEU A 119 -3.99 7.59 8.04
CA LEU A 119 -5.01 7.96 9.02
C LEU A 119 -4.83 7.10 10.27
N GLY A 120 -4.89 7.72 11.44
CA GLY A 120 -4.81 6.98 12.69
C GLY A 120 -4.66 7.88 13.91
N ARG A 121 -3.95 7.40 14.92
CA ARG A 121 -3.86 8.02 16.24
C ARG A 121 -2.41 8.23 16.66
N VAL A 122 -2.13 9.40 17.19
CA VAL A 122 -0.94 9.69 17.99
C VAL A 122 -1.37 9.73 19.46
N TYR A 123 -0.69 8.97 20.30
CA TYR A 123 -1.01 8.83 21.71
C TYR A 123 -0.20 9.84 22.54
N GLY A 124 -0.69 10.19 23.73
CA GLY A 124 -0.03 11.19 24.60
C GLY A 124 1.34 10.75 25.13
N ASN A 125 1.66 9.45 25.05
CA ASN A 125 2.96 8.88 25.37
C ASN A 125 3.94 8.87 24.17
N GLY A 126 3.53 9.37 23.01
CA GLY A 126 4.35 9.41 21.79
C GLY A 126 4.20 8.19 20.87
N ASP A 127 3.46 7.15 21.28
CA ASP A 127 3.13 6.04 20.39
C ASP A 127 2.25 6.53 19.23
N LEU A 128 2.25 5.79 18.12
CA LEU A 128 1.36 6.02 16.99
C LEU A 128 0.86 4.71 16.37
N ASP A 129 -0.34 4.77 15.83
CA ASP A 129 -0.91 3.73 14.97
C ASP A 129 -1.50 4.43 13.75
N LEU A 130 -0.98 4.13 12.56
CA LEU A 130 -1.32 4.77 11.30
C LEU A 130 -1.60 3.72 10.23
N ALA A 131 -2.79 3.77 9.65
CA ALA A 131 -3.16 2.93 8.52
C ALA A 131 -3.08 3.74 7.22
N LEU A 132 -2.66 3.10 6.13
CA LEU A 132 -2.70 3.73 4.81
C LEU A 132 -4.14 3.99 4.38
N THR A 133 -4.40 5.17 3.84
CA THR A 133 -5.73 5.55 3.32
C THR A 133 -5.97 5.00 1.92
N ILE A 134 -5.89 3.68 1.82
CA ILE A 134 -6.30 2.88 0.67
C ILE A 134 -7.73 2.38 0.88
N ARG A 135 -8.48 2.19 -0.20
CA ARG A 135 -9.91 1.82 -0.10
C ARG A 135 -10.66 2.80 0.83
N THR A 136 -10.39 4.10 0.66
CA THR A 136 -10.95 5.19 1.45
C THR A 136 -11.62 6.19 0.52
N PHE A 137 -12.82 6.65 0.90
CA PHE A 137 -13.48 7.78 0.26
C PHE A 137 -13.03 9.08 0.93
N ALA A 138 -12.55 10.04 0.13
CA ALA A 138 -12.39 11.43 0.59
C ALA A 138 -13.62 12.24 0.18
N VAL A 139 -14.29 12.86 1.15
CA VAL A 139 -15.49 13.66 0.90
C VAL A 139 -15.16 15.12 1.12
N ALA A 140 -15.24 15.92 0.06
CA ALA A 140 -14.95 17.35 0.10
C ALA A 140 -15.81 18.08 -0.93
N GLU A 141 -16.26 19.29 -0.59
CA GLU A 141 -16.96 20.19 -1.54
C GLU A 141 -18.17 19.54 -2.25
N GLY A 142 -18.92 18.70 -1.55
CA GLY A 142 -20.07 17.99 -2.10
C GLY A 142 -19.72 16.88 -3.10
N ARG A 143 -18.44 16.48 -3.18
CA ARG A 143 -17.96 15.38 -4.03
C ARG A 143 -17.39 14.25 -3.17
N ILE A 144 -17.48 13.04 -3.70
CA ILE A 144 -16.82 11.85 -3.17
C ILE A 144 -15.69 11.50 -4.13
N HIS A 145 -14.48 11.39 -3.60
CA HIS A 145 -13.29 11.04 -4.36
C HIS A 145 -12.79 9.66 -3.91
N LEU A 146 -12.45 8.82 -4.89
CA LEU A 146 -11.86 7.51 -4.68
C LEU A 146 -10.67 7.37 -5.64
N TRP A 147 -9.49 7.14 -5.08
CA TRP A 147 -8.32 6.76 -5.87
C TRP A 147 -8.16 5.25 -5.81
N VAL A 148 -7.80 4.67 -6.96
CA VAL A 148 -7.45 3.27 -7.10
C VAL A 148 -6.25 3.15 -8.03
N GLY A 149 -5.45 2.12 -7.82
CA GLY A 149 -4.25 1.87 -8.60
C GLY A 149 -3.67 0.49 -8.35
N GLY A 150 -2.56 0.22 -9.04
CA GLY A 150 -1.77 -1.00 -8.96
C GLY A 150 -0.28 -0.67 -8.87
N GLY A 151 0.51 -1.66 -8.48
CA GLY A 151 1.96 -1.58 -8.63
C GLY A 151 2.31 -1.91 -10.08
N ILE A 152 3.21 -1.15 -10.70
CA ILE A 152 3.70 -1.43 -12.05
C ILE A 152 5.10 -2.00 -11.94
N VAL A 153 5.31 -3.17 -12.54
CA VAL A 153 6.62 -3.82 -12.69
C VAL A 153 6.99 -3.91 -14.17
N TRP A 154 8.21 -4.36 -14.47
CA TRP A 154 8.76 -4.34 -15.82
C TRP A 154 7.97 -5.19 -16.83
N ASP A 155 7.29 -6.24 -16.37
CA ASP A 155 6.47 -7.17 -17.13
C ASP A 155 4.96 -6.97 -16.91
N SER A 156 4.55 -5.85 -16.31
CA SER A 156 3.14 -5.49 -16.18
C SER A 156 2.51 -5.26 -17.56
N GLU A 157 1.31 -5.84 -17.76
CA GLU A 157 0.48 -5.62 -18.94
C GLU A 157 -0.49 -4.45 -18.66
N PRO A 158 -0.41 -3.31 -19.38
CA PRO A 158 -1.20 -2.11 -19.07
C PRO A 158 -2.71 -2.35 -18.90
N ALA A 159 -3.31 -3.14 -19.77
CA ALA A 159 -4.75 -3.43 -19.70
C ALA A 159 -5.12 -4.23 -18.45
N ALA A 160 -4.25 -5.15 -18.02
CA ALA A 160 -4.46 -5.97 -16.83
C ALA A 160 -4.36 -5.12 -15.54
N GLU A 161 -3.41 -4.19 -15.46
CA GLU A 161 -3.23 -3.32 -14.29
C GLU A 161 -4.40 -2.34 -14.10
N VAL A 162 -4.95 -1.83 -15.21
CA VAL A 162 -6.19 -1.05 -15.19
C VAL A 162 -7.35 -1.91 -14.68
N ALA A 163 -7.52 -3.12 -15.22
CA ALA A 163 -8.58 -4.04 -14.79
C ALA A 163 -8.47 -4.37 -13.29
N GLU A 164 -7.27 -4.62 -12.78
CA GLU A 164 -7.01 -4.87 -11.36
C GLU A 164 -7.39 -3.67 -10.47
N SER A 165 -7.06 -2.46 -10.90
CA SER A 165 -7.42 -1.23 -10.19
C SER A 165 -8.95 -1.10 -10.03
N TRP A 166 -9.72 -1.48 -11.06
CA TRP A 166 -11.18 -1.49 -11.00
C TRP A 166 -11.76 -2.64 -10.17
N LEU A 167 -11.11 -3.81 -10.14
CA LEU A 167 -11.47 -4.88 -9.20
C LEU A 167 -11.35 -4.40 -7.75
N LYS A 168 -10.31 -3.62 -7.42
CA LYS A 168 -10.16 -3.00 -6.10
C LYS A 168 -11.20 -1.92 -5.81
N ALA A 169 -11.65 -1.18 -6.83
CA ALA A 169 -12.65 -0.11 -6.70
C ALA A 169 -14.08 -0.63 -6.49
N ARG A 170 -14.43 -1.73 -7.17
CA ARG A 170 -15.81 -2.22 -7.29
C ARG A 170 -16.55 -2.39 -5.97
N PRO A 171 -16.01 -3.07 -4.94
CA PRO A 171 -16.74 -3.25 -3.68
C PRO A 171 -17.07 -1.93 -2.98
N LEU A 172 -16.23 -0.91 -3.15
CA LEU A 172 -16.45 0.42 -2.57
C LEU A 172 -17.54 1.18 -3.32
N LEU A 173 -17.48 1.17 -4.65
CA LEU A 173 -18.48 1.83 -5.50
C LEU A 173 -19.86 1.21 -5.31
N GLU A 174 -19.95 -0.11 -5.24
CA GLU A 174 -21.18 -0.84 -4.92
C GLU A 174 -21.75 -0.45 -3.55
N ALA A 175 -20.90 -0.27 -2.54
CA ALA A 175 -21.33 0.11 -1.19
C ALA A 175 -22.00 1.50 -1.12
N ILE A 176 -21.71 2.39 -2.09
CA ILE A 176 -22.34 3.72 -2.19
C ILE A 176 -23.38 3.80 -3.33
N GLY A 177 -23.71 2.67 -3.96
CA GLY A 177 -24.65 2.62 -5.08
C GLY A 177 -24.15 3.34 -6.35
N SER A 178 -22.84 3.56 -6.49
CA SER A 178 -22.27 4.16 -7.70
C SER A 178 -22.18 3.11 -8.80
N PRO A 179 -22.67 3.39 -10.02
CA PRO A 179 -22.42 2.51 -11.15
C PRO A 179 -20.91 2.48 -11.46
N LEU A 180 -20.43 1.34 -11.95
CA LEU A 180 -19.11 1.26 -12.55
C LEU A 180 -19.11 2.01 -13.89
N PRO A 181 -18.01 2.68 -14.27
CA PRO A 181 -17.90 3.30 -15.58
C PRO A 181 -18.16 2.28 -16.71
N THR A 182 -18.94 2.71 -17.70
CA THR A 182 -19.46 1.85 -18.79
C THR A 182 -18.34 1.20 -19.61
N GLU A 183 -17.16 1.81 -19.67
CA GLU A 183 -15.97 1.33 -20.37
C GLU A 183 -15.40 0.01 -19.79
N LEU A 184 -15.81 -0.38 -18.58
CA LEU A 184 -15.39 -1.62 -17.92
C LEU A 184 -16.48 -2.69 -17.89
N ALA A 185 -17.73 -2.29 -18.12
CA ALA A 185 -18.85 -3.23 -18.24
C ALA A 185 -18.78 -4.00 -19.57
N ALA A 186 -18.17 -3.39 -20.59
CA ALA A 186 -17.80 -4.05 -21.84
C ALA A 186 -16.38 -4.61 -21.69
N GLY A 187 -16.24 -5.91 -21.39
CA GLY A 187 -14.93 -6.58 -21.33
C GLY A 187 -14.05 -6.20 -22.52
N SER A 188 -12.80 -5.83 -22.23
CA SER A 188 -11.81 -5.25 -23.14
C SER A 188 -11.89 -5.80 -24.57
N ARG A 189 -12.35 -4.97 -25.50
CA ARG A 189 -12.05 -5.10 -26.93
C ARG A 189 -11.67 -3.72 -27.47
N ARG A 190 -10.39 -3.37 -27.39
CA ARG A 190 -9.68 -2.58 -28.40
C ARG A 190 -8.25 -3.08 -28.48
#